data_AF-A0A6J8EGR2-F1
#
_entry.id   AF-A0A6J8EGR2-F1
#
_cell.length_a   1.000
_cell.length_b   1.000
_cell.length_c   1.000
_cell.angle_alpha   90.00
_cell.angle_beta   90.00
_cell.angle_gamma   90.00
#
_symmetry.space_group_name_H-M   'P 1'
#
loop_
_entity.id
_entity.type
_entity.pdbx_description
1 polymer ?
#
loop_
_entity_poly.entity_id
_entity_poly.type
_entity_poly.pdbx_seq_one_letter_code
_entity_poly.pdbx_strand_id
1 'polypeptide(L)'
;MQTHAKTVINEQRNDTVFDSIWEKMKVFATCVNIQLEKPRTAKRMTQRSTAGVASDTASKYFKINVFFPFIDHCVAQPEERFPEDKSAMFLASKLMPLKVHTMSQIETAKIYEWYSSDLPDGDRSTYYMEIQRWMTFCNHLKDPPTSLSESIQYLLQTKRKEKSNIGA
;
A
#
# COMPACT_ATOMS: atom_id res chain seq x y z
N MET A 1 -1.91 4.27 7.37
CA MET A 1 -0.91 3.25 6.93
C MET A 1 0.02 3.81 5.86
N GLN A 2 -0.49 4.48 4.82
CA GLN A 2 0.33 5.09 3.77
C GLN A 2 1.24 6.23 4.27
N THR A 3 0.76 7.08 5.18
CA THR A 3 1.52 8.24 5.69
C THR A 3 2.83 7.83 6.35
N HIS A 4 2.81 6.78 7.18
CA HIS A 4 4.00 6.31 7.89
C HIS A 4 5.05 5.72 6.93
N ALA A 5 4.61 4.90 5.97
CA ALA A 5 5.51 4.34 4.95
C ALA A 5 6.16 5.44 4.10
N LYS A 6 5.40 6.48 3.73
CA LYS A 6 5.94 7.65 3.02
C LYS A 6 6.98 8.38 3.84
N THR A 7 6.71 8.64 5.13
CA THR A 7 7.65 9.32 6.02
C THR A 7 8.98 8.57 6.09
N VAL A 8 8.94 7.25 6.32
CA VAL A 8 10.15 6.41 6.42
C VAL A 8 10.94 6.40 5.11
N ILE A 9 10.28 6.31 3.95
CA ILE A 9 10.96 6.32 2.65
C ILE A 9 11.53 7.70 2.34
N ASN A 10 10.82 8.78 2.69
CA ASN A 10 11.30 10.13 2.47
C ASN A 10 12.48 10.48 3.38
N GLU A 11 12.55 9.91 4.59
CA GLU A 11 13.73 10.00 5.47
C GLU A 11 14.98 9.37 4.84
N GLN A 12 14.82 8.41 3.91
CA GLN A 12 15.94 7.85 3.15
C GLN A 12 16.51 8.81 2.11
N ARG A 13 15.83 9.93 1.82
CA ARG A 13 16.31 11.01 0.94
C ARG A 13 17.39 11.84 1.66
N ASN A 14 18.43 11.17 2.13
CA ASN A 14 19.52 11.73 2.91
C ASN A 14 20.86 11.47 2.21
N ASP A 15 21.74 12.46 2.31
CA ASP A 15 23.10 12.42 1.79
C ASP A 15 23.91 11.28 2.41
N THR A 16 23.75 11.02 3.72
CA THR A 16 24.49 9.95 4.41
C THR A 16 24.14 8.56 3.90
N VAL A 17 22.85 8.33 3.58
CA VAL A 17 22.36 7.08 3.01
C VAL A 17 22.95 6.90 1.61
N PHE A 18 22.92 7.96 0.79
CA PHE A 18 23.53 7.93 -0.53
C PHE A 18 25.03 7.63 -0.47
N ASP A 19 25.78 8.29 0.41
CA ASP A 19 27.22 8.10 0.55
C ASP A 19 27.54 6.64 0.92
N SER A 20 26.76 6.05 1.83
CA SER A 20 26.92 4.63 2.20
C SER A 20 26.67 3.67 1.02
N ILE A 21 25.69 3.98 0.16
CA ILE A 21 25.38 3.20 -1.04
C ILE A 21 26.48 3.39 -2.09
N TRP A 22 27.00 4.62 -2.22
CA TRP A 22 28.08 4.95 -3.14
C TRP A 22 29.38 4.22 -2.79
N GLU A 23 29.73 4.12 -1.51
CA GLU A 23 30.89 3.32 -1.07
C GLU A 23 30.72 1.84 -1.44
N LYS A 24 29.55 1.25 -1.19
CA LYS A 24 29.26 -0.13 -1.60
C LYS A 24 29.34 -0.31 -3.10
N MET A 25 28.86 0.68 -3.87
CA MET A 25 28.93 0.66 -5.33
C MET A 25 30.39 0.69 -5.81
N LYS A 26 31.26 1.49 -5.20
CA LYS A 26 32.70 1.51 -5.52
C LYS A 26 33.38 0.16 -5.28
N VAL A 27 33.07 -0.49 -4.16
CA VAL A 27 33.56 -1.84 -3.87
C VAL A 27 33.09 -2.83 -4.94
N PHE A 28 31.79 -2.81 -5.25
CA PHE A 28 31.22 -3.69 -6.28
C PHE A 28 31.82 -3.46 -7.66
N ALA A 29 31.97 -2.20 -8.08
CA ALA A 29 32.57 -1.83 -9.36
C ALA A 29 34.02 -2.32 -9.46
N THR A 30 34.78 -2.24 -8.36
CA THR A 30 36.13 -2.80 -8.28
C THR A 30 36.14 -4.32 -8.45
N CYS A 31 35.19 -5.04 -7.83
CA CYS A 31 35.06 -6.49 -7.98
C CYS A 31 34.77 -6.92 -9.43
N VAL A 32 34.04 -6.12 -10.19
CA VAL A 32 33.69 -6.42 -11.60
C VAL A 32 34.65 -5.72 -12.58
N ASN A 33 35.71 -5.07 -12.09
CA ASN A 33 36.68 -4.30 -12.88
C ASN A 33 36.02 -3.22 -13.79
N ILE A 34 34.99 -2.56 -13.28
CA ILE A 34 34.27 -1.46 -13.94
C ILE A 34 34.67 -0.12 -13.30
N GLN A 35 34.93 0.89 -14.13
CA GLN A 35 35.15 2.27 -13.66
C GLN A 35 33.82 3.00 -13.51
N LEU A 36 33.57 3.60 -12.34
CA LEU A 36 32.38 4.41 -12.08
C LEU A 36 32.56 5.83 -12.63
N GLU A 37 32.27 5.99 -13.92
CA GLU A 37 32.36 7.27 -14.60
C GLU A 37 30.99 7.88 -14.87
N LYS A 38 30.97 9.21 -14.98
CA LYS A 38 29.77 9.93 -15.40
C LYS A 38 29.45 9.57 -16.86
N PRO A 39 28.20 9.17 -17.18
CA PRO A 39 27.79 8.96 -18.56
C PRO A 39 27.99 10.20 -19.43
N ARG A 40 28.31 10.01 -20.70
CA ARG A 40 28.47 11.10 -21.67
C ARG A 40 27.19 11.95 -21.71
N THR A 41 27.29 13.18 -21.25
CA THR A 41 26.17 14.13 -21.27
C THR A 41 26.28 15.02 -22.50
N ALA A 42 25.18 15.21 -23.24
CA ALA A 42 25.16 16.12 -24.37
C ALA A 42 25.36 17.56 -23.90
N LYS A 43 26.15 18.37 -24.63
CA LYS A 43 26.41 19.79 -24.29
C LYS A 43 25.13 20.66 -24.31
N ARG A 44 24.11 20.23 -25.05
CA ARG A 44 22.77 20.80 -25.06
C ARG A 44 21.75 19.67 -25.00
N MET A 45 20.98 19.61 -23.91
CA MET A 45 19.73 18.87 -23.84
C MET A 45 18.62 19.91 -23.73
N THR A 46 17.67 19.90 -24.66
CA THR A 46 16.53 20.84 -24.69
C THR A 46 15.32 20.36 -23.90
N GLN A 47 15.28 19.06 -23.57
CA GLN A 47 14.08 18.39 -23.00
C GLN A 47 14.20 18.04 -21.50
N ARG A 48 15.40 18.09 -20.90
CA ARG A 48 15.55 18.03 -19.44
C ARG A 48 16.59 19.03 -18.98
N SER A 49 16.36 19.63 -17.81
CA SER A 49 17.39 20.39 -17.12
C SER A 49 18.58 19.48 -16.84
N THR A 50 19.78 19.90 -17.25
CA THR A 50 20.99 19.14 -16.95
C THR A 50 21.26 19.27 -15.45
N ALA A 51 20.91 18.25 -14.68
CA ALA A 51 21.14 18.20 -13.24
C ALA A 51 22.61 17.87 -12.91
N GLY A 52 23.53 18.54 -13.60
CA GLY A 52 24.96 18.47 -13.33
C GLY A 52 25.81 19.20 -14.38
N VAL A 53 26.71 20.06 -13.92
CA VAL A 53 27.71 20.72 -14.77
C VAL A 53 28.65 19.65 -15.35
N ALA A 54 29.26 19.91 -16.51
CA ALA A 54 30.23 18.97 -17.10
C ALA A 54 31.37 18.59 -16.15
N SER A 55 31.70 19.44 -15.18
CA SER A 55 32.72 19.25 -14.14
C SER A 55 32.26 18.46 -12.90
N ASP A 56 31.00 18.03 -12.83
CA ASP A 56 30.51 17.30 -11.65
C ASP A 56 31.04 15.85 -11.61
N THR A 57 31.42 15.40 -10.41
CA THR A 57 31.84 14.03 -10.11
C THR A 57 30.74 13.02 -10.44
N ALA A 58 31.13 11.80 -10.83
CA ALA A 58 30.20 10.68 -11.09
C ALA A 58 29.20 10.46 -9.93
N SER A 59 29.69 10.54 -8.68
CA SER A 59 28.88 10.44 -7.46
C SER A 59 27.71 11.44 -7.45
N LYS A 60 28.00 12.72 -7.69
CA LYS A 60 26.98 13.79 -7.71
C LYS A 60 25.99 13.60 -8.87
N TYR A 61 26.46 13.13 -10.02
CA TYR A 61 25.59 12.81 -11.15
C TYR A 61 24.58 11.72 -10.79
N PHE A 62 25.04 10.58 -10.27
CA PHE A 62 24.17 9.45 -9.90
C PHE A 62 23.23 9.79 -8.74
N LYS A 63 23.69 10.62 -7.79
CA LYS A 63 22.84 11.13 -6.70
C LYS A 63 21.61 11.86 -7.24
N ILE A 64 21.82 12.82 -8.13
CA ILE A 64 20.75 13.71 -8.60
C ILE A 64 19.88 13.04 -9.66
N ASN A 65 20.47 12.21 -10.54
CA ASN A 65 19.77 11.68 -11.71
C ASN A 65 19.22 10.27 -11.50
N VAL A 66 19.69 9.53 -10.49
CA VAL A 66 19.26 8.16 -10.21
C VAL A 66 18.71 8.02 -8.81
N PHE A 67 19.49 8.37 -7.78
CA PHE A 67 19.10 8.13 -6.40
C PHE A 67 17.86 8.94 -5.98
N PHE A 68 17.89 10.28 -6.11
CA PHE A 68 16.72 11.09 -5.73
C PHE A 68 15.47 10.75 -6.56
N PRO A 69 15.52 10.65 -7.90
CA PRO A 69 14.35 10.28 -8.68
C PRO A 69 13.82 8.89 -8.34
N PHE A 70 14.69 7.94 -7.96
CA PHE A 70 14.27 6.61 -7.52
C PHE A 70 13.51 6.68 -6.19
N ILE A 71 14.02 7.42 -5.19
CA ILE A 71 13.33 7.61 -3.91
C ILE A 71 12.00 8.34 -4.12
N ASP A 72 12.00 9.41 -4.92
CA ASP A 72 10.79 10.16 -5.24
C ASP A 72 9.74 9.26 -5.92
N HIS A 73 10.18 8.39 -6.85
CA HIS A 73 9.31 7.39 -7.46
C HIS A 73 8.77 6.37 -6.44
N CYS A 74 9.62 5.86 -5.55
CA CYS A 74 9.20 4.96 -4.47
C CYS A 74 8.19 5.60 -3.51
N VAL A 75 8.26 6.91 -3.28
CA VAL A 75 7.28 7.66 -2.48
C VAL A 75 5.96 7.82 -3.24
N ALA A 76 6.02 8.03 -4.56
CA ALA A 76 4.83 8.19 -5.41
C ALA A 76 4.06 6.87 -5.62
N GLN A 77 4.74 5.72 -5.68
CA GLN A 77 4.11 4.43 -5.93
C GLN A 77 2.98 4.05 -4.94
N PRO A 78 3.14 4.23 -3.62
CA PRO A 78 2.06 4.05 -2.66
C PRO A 78 0.83 4.92 -2.94
N GLU A 79 1.00 6.16 -3.42
CA GLU A 79 -0.12 7.05 -3.75
C GLU A 79 -0.86 6.59 -4.98
N GLU A 80 -0.12 6.22 -6.02
CA GLU A 80 -0.69 5.76 -7.28
C GLU A 80 -1.48 4.45 -7.10
N ARG A 81 -0.95 3.53 -6.29
CA ARG A 81 -1.56 2.20 -6.09
C ARG A 81 -2.66 2.19 -5.03
N PHE A 82 -2.55 3.05 -4.02
CA PHE A 82 -3.49 3.13 -2.91
C PHE A 82 -4.04 4.55 -2.78
N PRO A 83 -4.74 5.07 -3.79
CA PRO A 83 -5.22 6.44 -3.72
C PRO A 83 -6.31 6.56 -2.64
N GLU A 84 -6.41 7.75 -2.03
CA GLU A 84 -7.25 8.00 -0.85
C GLU A 84 -8.75 7.87 -1.17
N ASP A 85 -9.14 8.20 -2.39
CA ASP A 85 -10.46 7.95 -2.97
C ASP A 85 -10.87 6.47 -2.83
N LYS A 86 -9.96 5.52 -3.04
CA LYS A 86 -10.20 4.08 -2.89
C LYS A 86 -10.01 3.55 -1.47
N SER A 87 -9.85 4.42 -0.48
CA SER A 87 -9.62 4.02 0.92
C SER A 87 -10.73 3.14 1.48
N ALA A 88 -11.99 3.35 1.07
CA ALA A 88 -13.14 2.56 1.50
C ALA A 88 -13.02 1.06 1.13
N MET A 89 -12.41 0.73 -0.01
CA MET A 89 -12.13 -0.65 -0.40
C MET A 89 -11.19 -1.35 0.59
N PHE A 90 -10.16 -0.65 1.06
CA PHE A 90 -9.24 -1.16 2.07
C PHE A 90 -9.88 -1.22 3.45
N LEU A 91 -10.72 -0.25 3.79
CA LEU A 91 -11.48 -0.26 5.05
C LEU A 91 -12.45 -1.44 5.11
N ALA A 92 -13.05 -1.85 4.00
CA ALA A 92 -13.92 -3.02 3.95
C ALA A 92 -13.20 -4.32 4.37
N SER A 93 -11.86 -4.40 4.24
CA SER A 93 -11.09 -5.52 4.79
C SER A 93 -11.15 -5.63 6.32
N LYS A 94 -11.58 -4.58 7.04
CA LYS A 94 -11.85 -4.64 8.47
C LYS A 94 -13.14 -5.40 8.80
N LEU A 95 -14.03 -5.63 7.84
CA LEU A 95 -15.25 -6.45 8.04
C LEU A 95 -14.91 -7.93 8.31
N MET A 96 -13.66 -8.32 8.16
CA MET A 96 -13.16 -9.64 8.54
C MET A 96 -13.44 -9.95 10.02
N PRO A 97 -13.84 -11.19 10.38
CA PRO A 97 -14.20 -11.54 11.76
C PRO A 97 -13.15 -11.15 12.80
N LEU A 98 -11.86 -11.34 12.47
CA LEU A 98 -10.76 -10.99 13.36
C LEU A 98 -10.58 -9.48 13.56
N LYS A 99 -11.06 -8.62 12.64
CA LYS A 99 -10.78 -7.17 12.64
C LYS A 99 -12.02 -6.31 12.85
N VAL A 100 -13.22 -6.87 12.75
CA VAL A 100 -14.48 -6.12 12.76
C VAL A 100 -14.67 -5.29 14.02
N HIS A 101 -14.14 -5.76 15.16
CA HIS A 101 -14.17 -5.04 16.44
C HIS A 101 -13.31 -3.77 16.46
N THR A 102 -12.37 -3.60 15.52
CA THR A 102 -11.50 -2.40 15.41
C THR A 102 -12.10 -1.31 14.53
N MET A 103 -13.32 -1.50 14.03
CA MET A 103 -13.96 -0.60 13.08
C MET A 103 -14.69 0.54 13.79
N SER A 104 -14.37 1.78 13.41
CA SER A 104 -15.05 2.98 13.92
C SER A 104 -16.33 3.30 13.11
N GLN A 105 -17.19 4.14 13.67
CA GLN A 105 -18.39 4.62 12.98
C GLN A 105 -18.05 5.38 11.68
N ILE A 106 -16.99 6.19 11.70
CA ILE A 106 -16.53 6.94 10.52
C ILE A 106 -16.11 5.99 9.40
N GLU A 107 -15.36 4.94 9.73
CA GLU A 107 -14.94 3.94 8.74
C GLU A 107 -16.13 3.16 8.19
N THR A 108 -17.09 2.83 9.05
CA THR A 108 -18.33 2.14 8.66
C THR A 108 -19.15 2.99 7.68
N ALA A 109 -19.24 4.31 7.92
CA ALA A 109 -19.91 5.24 7.02
C ALA A 109 -19.22 5.34 5.66
N LYS A 110 -17.88 5.38 5.63
CA LYS A 110 -17.09 5.42 4.38
C LYS A 110 -17.27 4.15 3.53
N ILE A 111 -17.35 2.99 4.18
CA ILE A 111 -17.63 1.72 3.49
C ILE A 111 -19.03 1.77 2.88
N TYR A 112 -20.03 2.21 3.64
CA TYR A 112 -21.40 2.34 3.15
C TYR A 112 -21.48 3.24 1.92
N GLU A 113 -20.89 4.44 1.99
CA GLU A 113 -20.93 5.42 0.89
C GLU A 113 -20.38 4.83 -0.40
N TRP A 114 -19.24 4.12 -0.31
CA TRP A 114 -18.58 3.50 -1.45
C TRP A 114 -19.37 2.35 -2.09
N TYR A 115 -19.99 1.48 -1.28
CA TYR A 115 -20.71 0.30 -1.77
C TYR A 115 -22.22 0.49 -1.85
N SER A 116 -22.73 1.70 -1.60
CA SER A 116 -24.17 1.98 -1.49
C SER A 116 -24.97 1.56 -2.73
N SER A 117 -24.39 1.68 -3.93
CA SER A 117 -24.99 1.25 -5.19
C SER A 117 -25.08 -0.26 -5.36
N ASP A 118 -24.24 -1.02 -4.67
CA ASP A 118 -24.14 -2.48 -4.77
C ASP A 118 -24.96 -3.19 -3.68
N LEU A 119 -25.46 -2.45 -2.70
CA LEU A 119 -26.25 -2.99 -1.59
C LEU A 119 -27.71 -3.24 -2.01
N PRO A 120 -28.31 -4.38 -1.67
CA PRO A 120 -29.65 -4.77 -2.13
C PRO A 120 -30.76 -3.75 -1.85
N ASP A 121 -30.71 -3.12 -0.67
CA ASP A 121 -31.79 -2.26 -0.19
C ASP A 121 -31.41 -0.77 -0.15
N GLY A 122 -30.17 -0.40 -0.48
CA GLY A 122 -29.68 0.99 -0.49
C GLY A 122 -29.96 1.80 0.79
N ASP A 123 -30.44 1.14 1.85
CA ASP A 123 -30.88 1.75 3.09
C ASP A 123 -29.74 1.72 4.10
N ARG A 124 -29.40 2.91 4.54
CA ARG A 124 -28.34 3.14 5.50
C ARG A 124 -28.64 2.45 6.83
N SER A 125 -29.90 2.44 7.26
CA SER A 125 -30.26 1.88 8.58
C SER A 125 -30.07 0.36 8.62
N THR A 126 -30.54 -0.33 7.58
CA THR A 126 -30.39 -1.78 7.40
C THR A 126 -28.92 -2.20 7.35
N TYR A 127 -28.08 -1.44 6.63
CA TYR A 127 -26.64 -1.69 6.61
C TYR A 127 -26.02 -1.64 8.01
N TYR A 128 -26.28 -0.58 8.79
CA TYR A 128 -25.72 -0.47 10.14
C TYR A 128 -26.20 -1.60 11.06
N MET A 129 -27.46 -2.02 10.94
CA MET A 129 -27.99 -3.15 11.71
C MET A 129 -27.29 -4.46 11.35
N GLU A 130 -27.06 -4.74 10.06
CA GLU A 130 -26.32 -5.92 9.61
C GLU A 130 -24.87 -5.91 10.09
N ILE A 131 -24.20 -4.74 10.09
CA ILE A 131 -22.86 -4.61 10.65
C ILE A 131 -22.84 -4.92 12.16
N GLN A 132 -23.81 -4.43 12.94
CA GLN A 132 -23.89 -4.75 14.38
C GLN A 132 -24.18 -6.23 14.64
N ARG A 133 -25.07 -6.81 13.84
CA ARG A 133 -25.36 -8.24 13.90
C ARG A 133 -24.12 -9.06 13.57
N TRP A 134 -23.38 -8.66 12.55
CA TRP A 134 -22.13 -9.28 12.15
C TRP A 134 -21.04 -9.18 13.21
N MET A 135 -20.86 -8.01 13.83
CA MET A 135 -19.96 -7.83 14.99
C MET A 135 -20.33 -8.78 16.13
N THR A 136 -21.62 -8.85 16.45
CA THR A 136 -22.13 -9.74 17.50
C THR A 136 -21.83 -11.19 17.14
N PHE A 137 -22.11 -11.62 15.91
CA PHE A 137 -21.78 -12.96 15.44
C PHE A 137 -20.29 -13.27 15.59
N CYS A 138 -19.42 -12.36 15.15
CA CYS A 138 -17.97 -12.53 15.23
C CYS A 138 -17.46 -12.66 16.67
N ASN A 139 -18.05 -11.92 17.62
CA ASN A 139 -17.70 -12.02 19.04
C ASN A 139 -18.03 -13.38 19.67
N HIS A 140 -18.97 -14.12 19.09
CA HIS A 140 -19.36 -15.46 19.57
C HIS A 140 -18.58 -16.60 18.87
N LEU A 141 -17.69 -16.27 17.93
CA LEU A 141 -16.82 -17.26 17.30
C LEU A 141 -15.72 -17.67 18.28
N LYS A 142 -15.67 -18.96 18.63
CA LYS A 142 -14.61 -19.53 19.47
C LYS A 142 -13.25 -19.50 18.77
N ASP A 143 -13.25 -19.83 17.47
CA ASP A 143 -12.07 -19.83 16.61
C ASP A 143 -12.32 -18.92 15.41
N PRO A 144 -12.04 -17.61 15.51
CA PRO A 144 -12.27 -16.69 14.41
C PRO A 144 -11.28 -16.95 13.26
N PRO A 145 -11.75 -17.01 12.00
CA PRO A 145 -10.87 -17.18 10.86
C PRO A 145 -9.90 -16.01 10.75
N THR A 146 -8.63 -16.34 10.49
CA THR A 146 -7.52 -15.38 10.51
C THR A 146 -7.25 -14.76 9.15
N SER A 147 -7.67 -15.42 8.08
CA SER A 147 -7.50 -14.99 6.70
C SER A 147 -8.82 -14.80 5.95
N LEU A 148 -8.77 -14.02 4.85
CA LEU A 148 -9.89 -13.84 3.92
C LEU A 148 -10.40 -15.17 3.37
N SER A 149 -9.47 -16.05 2.98
CA SER A 149 -9.80 -17.36 2.45
C SER A 149 -10.55 -18.21 3.47
N GLU A 150 -10.04 -18.28 4.71
CA GLU A 150 -10.70 -19.02 5.80
C GLU A 150 -12.09 -18.45 6.11
N SER A 151 -12.24 -17.13 6.10
CA SER A 151 -13.52 -16.49 6.38
C SER A 151 -14.56 -16.81 5.30
N ILE A 152 -14.15 -16.79 4.02
CA ILE A 152 -15.02 -17.17 2.91
C ILE A 152 -15.41 -18.65 3.02
N GLN A 153 -14.44 -19.54 3.28
CA GLN A 153 -14.70 -20.97 3.44
C GLN A 153 -15.66 -21.24 4.60
N TYR A 154 -15.44 -20.57 5.73
CA TYR A 154 -16.30 -20.68 6.91
C TYR A 154 -17.74 -20.26 6.59
N LEU A 155 -17.92 -19.10 5.94
CA LEU A 155 -19.25 -18.61 5.54
C LEU A 155 -19.96 -19.48 4.50
N LEU A 156 -19.21 -20.09 3.58
CA LEU A 156 -19.77 -21.02 2.60
C LEU A 156 -20.23 -22.32 3.27
N GLN A 157 -19.48 -22.81 4.27
CA GLN A 157 -19.83 -24.02 5.01
C GLN A 157 -21.04 -23.83 5.91
N THR A 158 -21.17 -22.68 6.59
CA THR A 158 -22.34 -22.37 7.43
C THR A 158 -23.62 -22.28 6.61
N LYS A 159 -23.61 -21.56 5.48
CA LYS A 159 -24.76 -21.48 4.58
C LYS A 159 -25.17 -22.83 3.98
N ARG A 160 -24.21 -23.74 3.77
CA ARG A 160 -24.50 -25.10 3.26
C ARG A 160 -25.16 -26.00 4.31
N LYS A 161 -24.81 -25.83 5.59
CA LYS A 161 -25.45 -26.53 6.72
C LYS A 161 -26.88 -26.05 6.96
N GLU A 162 -27.12 -24.74 6.89
CA GLU A 162 -28.47 -24.17 7.03
C GLU A 162 -29.42 -24.66 5.92
N LYS A 163 -28.97 -24.71 4.67
CA LYS A 163 -29.78 -25.25 3.55
C LYS A 163 -30.11 -26.74 3.70
N SER A 164 -29.25 -27.53 4.36
CA SER A 164 -29.49 -28.96 4.56
C SER A 164 -30.50 -29.23 5.69
N ASN A 165 -30.63 -28.32 6.66
CA ASN A 165 -31.60 -28.42 7.77
C ASN A 165 -33.00 -27.89 7.44
N ILE A 166 -33.16 -27.17 6.32
CA ILE A 166 -34.47 -26.64 5.86
C ILE A 166 -35.12 -27.60 4.84
N GLY A 167 -34.37 -28.59 4.36
CA GLY A 167 -34.81 -29.59 3.37
C GLY A 167 -35.20 -30.96 3.94
N ALA A 168 -35.41 -31.07 5.27
CA ALA A 168 -35.90 -32.26 5.97
C ALA A 168 -37.12 -31.88 6.82
#